data_AF-A0A497LBQ9-F1
#
_entry.id   AF-A0A497LBQ9-F1
#
_cell.length_a   1.000
_cell.length_b   1.000
_cell.length_c   1.000
_cell.angle_alpha   90.00
_cell.angle_beta   90.00
_cell.angle_gamma   90.00
#
_symmetry.space_group_name_H-M   'P 1'
#
loop_
_entity.id
_entity.type
_entity.pdbx_description
1 polymer ?
#
loop_
_entity_poly.entity_id
_entity_poly.type
_entity_poly.pdbx_seq_one_letter_code
_entity_poly.pdbx_strand_id
1 'polypeptide(L)'
;GVTGQLFLAAKDFDLGKPNMDFLKQNQLLELIPGIKELMAKYLDAVKVPADVAVEVDGKRREVLVRDMPTDYPIFDIGPETVKNYGEIIRRAKSIVLSGPMGVFENSEFSYGTRKIFGEVADSKAFSLAGGGHTVAALKEFGLAEKISYISTAGGALIEFLMGKKLPGVVALEKAATRKV
;
A
#
# COMPACT_ATOMS: atom_id res chain seq x y z
N GLY A 1 -1.28 3.37 -4.68
CA GLY A 1 -0.35 4.50 -4.46
C GLY A 1 0.88 4.28 -5.32
N VAL A 2 1.98 4.99 -5.03
CA VAL A 2 3.22 4.94 -5.82
C VAL A 2 3.77 3.52 -5.98
N THR A 3 3.76 2.70 -4.92
CA THR A 3 4.15 1.28 -5.01
C THR A 3 3.32 0.51 -6.05
N GLY A 4 2.00 0.75 -6.12
CA GLY A 4 1.14 0.11 -7.11
C GLY A 4 1.50 0.50 -8.54
N GLN A 5 1.79 1.79 -8.78
CA GLN A 5 2.27 2.28 -10.09
C GLN A 5 3.60 1.62 -10.47
N LEU A 6 4.53 1.52 -9.53
CA LEU A 6 5.83 0.91 -9.79
C LEU A 6 5.72 -0.58 -10.15
N PHE A 7 4.82 -1.32 -9.48
CA PHE A 7 4.56 -2.72 -9.83
C PHE A 7 3.84 -2.88 -11.18
N LEU A 8 2.99 -1.93 -11.58
CA LEU A 8 2.42 -1.93 -12.93
C LEU A 8 3.49 -1.68 -14.00
N ALA A 9 4.38 -0.70 -13.78
CA ALA A 9 5.52 -0.47 -14.65
C ALA A 9 6.45 -1.71 -14.73
N ALA A 10 6.64 -2.42 -13.61
CA ALA A 10 7.38 -3.68 -13.59
C ALA A 10 6.67 -4.85 -14.32
N LYS A 11 5.37 -4.73 -14.61
CA LYS A 11 4.65 -5.63 -15.53
C LYS A 11 4.64 -5.13 -16.97
N ASP A 12 5.51 -4.18 -17.30
CA ASP A 12 5.69 -3.60 -18.63
C ASP A 12 4.47 -2.80 -19.15
N PHE A 13 3.60 -2.32 -18.24
CA PHE A 13 2.57 -1.34 -18.59
C PHE A 13 3.19 0.07 -18.67
N ASP A 14 2.92 0.77 -19.78
CA ASP A 14 3.21 2.21 -19.89
C ASP A 14 2.10 2.99 -19.20
N LEU A 15 2.41 3.66 -18.08
CA LEU A 15 1.45 4.45 -17.31
C LEU A 15 1.23 5.87 -17.86
N GLY A 16 1.84 6.18 -18.99
CA GLY A 16 1.83 7.50 -19.60
C GLY A 16 2.82 8.47 -18.96
N LYS A 17 3.13 9.52 -19.72
CA LYS A 17 4.26 10.40 -19.45
C LYS A 17 4.27 11.02 -18.05
N PRO A 18 3.16 11.60 -17.51
CA PRO A 18 3.19 12.22 -16.19
C PRO A 18 3.59 11.24 -15.07
N ASN A 19 3.11 10.00 -15.16
CA ASN A 19 3.36 8.96 -14.16
C ASN A 19 4.78 8.39 -14.30
N MET A 20 5.22 8.11 -15.53
CA MET A 20 6.56 7.61 -15.78
C MET A 20 7.64 8.65 -15.44
N ASP A 21 7.41 9.92 -15.75
CA ASP A 21 8.32 11.02 -15.36
C ASP A 21 8.38 11.17 -13.84
N PHE A 22 7.24 11.09 -13.13
CA PHE A 22 7.20 11.09 -11.67
C PHE A 22 8.03 9.95 -11.07
N LEU A 23 7.85 8.71 -11.55
CA LEU A 23 8.62 7.55 -11.08
C LEU A 23 10.13 7.72 -11.35
N LYS A 24 10.49 8.29 -12.50
CA LYS A 24 11.89 8.56 -12.88
C LYS A 24 12.52 9.63 -12.01
N GLN A 25 11.85 10.76 -11.81
CA GLN A 25 12.35 11.88 -11.01
C GLN A 25 12.60 11.48 -9.55
N ASN A 26 11.80 10.56 -9.02
CA ASN A 26 11.97 10.00 -7.68
C ASN A 26 12.91 8.79 -7.62
N GLN A 27 13.65 8.48 -8.71
CA GLN A 27 14.62 7.37 -8.79
C GLN A 27 14.01 5.98 -8.49
N LEU A 28 12.70 5.81 -8.73
CA LEU A 28 12.00 4.58 -8.38
C LEU A 28 12.13 3.50 -9.45
N LEU A 29 12.38 3.89 -10.71
CA LEU A 29 12.51 2.95 -11.83
C LEU A 29 13.69 1.96 -11.64
N GLU A 30 14.71 2.33 -10.86
CA GLU A 30 15.85 1.46 -10.52
C GLU A 30 15.44 0.22 -9.73
N LEU A 31 14.27 0.23 -9.09
CA LEU A 31 13.73 -0.88 -8.31
C LEU A 31 13.02 -1.93 -9.18
N ILE A 32 12.72 -1.63 -10.46
CA ILE A 32 11.98 -2.52 -11.36
C ILE A 32 12.61 -3.91 -11.48
N PRO A 33 13.94 -4.06 -11.68
CA PRO A 33 14.56 -5.39 -11.77
C PRO A 33 14.28 -6.26 -10.53
N GLY A 34 14.45 -5.70 -9.33
CA GLY A 34 14.17 -6.42 -8.07
C GLY A 34 12.68 -6.75 -7.89
N ILE A 35 11.78 -5.89 -8.37
CA ILE A 35 10.33 -6.17 -8.36
C ILE A 35 10.00 -7.32 -9.32
N LYS A 36 10.57 -7.34 -10.53
CA LYS A 36 10.40 -8.45 -11.48
C LYS A 36 10.88 -9.77 -10.89
N GLU A 37 12.04 -9.78 -10.25
CA GLU A 37 12.56 -10.96 -9.53
C GLU A 37 11.63 -11.41 -8.40
N LEU A 38 11.13 -10.47 -7.58
CA LEU A 38 10.18 -10.75 -6.50
C LEU A 38 8.90 -11.40 -7.03
N MET A 39 8.32 -10.83 -8.10
CA MET A 39 7.08 -11.33 -8.70
C MET A 39 7.27 -12.70 -9.34
N ALA A 40 8.43 -12.96 -9.97
CA ALA A 40 8.77 -14.27 -10.51
C ALA A 40 8.94 -15.33 -9.40
N LYS A 41 9.52 -14.93 -8.26
CA LYS A 41 9.72 -15.83 -7.10
C LYS A 41 8.41 -16.17 -6.38
N TYR A 42 7.49 -15.21 -6.29
CA TYR A 42 6.22 -15.35 -5.56
C TYR A 42 5.02 -15.17 -6.49
N LEU A 43 4.88 -16.12 -7.42
CA LEU A 43 3.76 -16.17 -8.36
C LEU A 43 2.42 -16.10 -7.60
N ASP A 44 1.49 -15.31 -8.14
CA ASP A 44 0.15 -15.05 -7.61
C ASP A 44 0.05 -14.40 -6.22
N ALA A 45 1.14 -14.30 -5.45
CA ALA A 45 1.15 -13.66 -4.14
C ALA A 45 1.07 -12.13 -4.23
N VAL A 46 1.61 -11.56 -5.31
CA VAL A 46 1.59 -10.12 -5.56
C VAL A 46 0.41 -9.78 -6.46
N LYS A 47 -0.53 -9.00 -5.95
CA LYS A 47 -1.63 -8.42 -6.74
C LYS A 47 -1.30 -6.97 -7.11
N VAL A 48 -1.70 -6.59 -8.32
CA VAL A 48 -1.56 -5.22 -8.85
C VAL A 48 -2.94 -4.67 -9.21
N PRO A 49 -3.11 -3.35 -9.29
CA PRO A 49 -4.38 -2.75 -9.70
C PRO A 49 -4.84 -3.23 -11.08
N ALA A 50 -6.15 -3.43 -11.23
CA ALA A 50 -6.80 -3.69 -12.53
C ALA A 50 -7.27 -2.37 -13.18
N ASP A 51 -7.55 -1.38 -12.35
CA ASP A 51 -7.99 -0.04 -12.70
C ASP A 51 -7.43 0.98 -11.71
N VAL A 52 -7.32 2.22 -12.17
CA VAL A 52 -6.82 3.35 -11.40
C VAL A 52 -7.74 4.55 -11.58
N ALA A 53 -7.57 5.56 -10.73
CA ALA A 53 -8.22 6.84 -10.89
C ALA A 53 -7.18 7.93 -11.14
N VAL A 54 -7.40 8.65 -12.25
CA VAL A 54 -6.57 9.77 -12.68
C VAL A 54 -7.25 11.09 -12.37
N GLU A 55 -6.45 12.13 -12.28
CA GLU A 55 -6.92 13.50 -12.06
C GLU A 55 -7.01 14.26 -13.39
N VAL A 56 -8.21 14.71 -13.72
CA VAL A 56 -8.54 15.46 -14.94
C VAL A 56 -9.28 16.73 -14.53
N ASP A 57 -8.62 17.88 -14.63
CA ASP A 57 -9.21 19.20 -14.36
C ASP A 57 -9.90 19.31 -12.98
N GLY A 58 -9.22 18.80 -11.95
CA GLY A 58 -9.66 18.72 -10.56
C GLY A 58 -10.60 17.56 -10.26
N LYS A 59 -10.93 16.70 -11.24
CA LYS A 59 -11.93 15.64 -11.09
C LYS A 59 -11.33 14.26 -11.20
N ARG A 60 -11.94 13.32 -10.48
CA ARG A 60 -11.65 11.90 -10.58
C ARG A 60 -12.19 11.32 -11.89
N ARG A 61 -11.35 10.57 -12.61
CA ARG A 61 -11.77 9.70 -13.72
C ARG A 61 -11.13 8.32 -13.61
N GLU A 62 -11.92 7.27 -13.68
CA GLU A 62 -11.44 5.88 -13.70
C GLU A 62 -10.87 5.51 -15.06
N VAL A 63 -9.77 4.76 -15.05
CA VAL A 63 -9.09 4.23 -16.25
C VAL A 63 -8.70 2.78 -15.97
N LEU A 64 -9.04 1.86 -16.86
CA LEU A 64 -8.59 0.48 -16.77
C LEU A 64 -7.09 0.42 -17.11
N VAL A 65 -6.33 -0.40 -16.39
CA VAL A 65 -4.88 -0.56 -16.64
C VAL A 65 -4.62 -1.07 -18.06
N ARG A 66 -5.53 -1.87 -18.63
CA ARG A 66 -5.43 -2.35 -20.01
C ARG A 66 -5.60 -1.27 -21.08
N ASP A 67 -6.20 -0.12 -20.71
CA ASP A 67 -6.47 1.01 -21.61
C ASP A 67 -5.40 2.12 -21.51
N MET A 68 -4.33 1.86 -20.76
CA MET A 68 -3.16 2.73 -20.66
C MET A 68 -2.42 2.86 -22.01
N PRO A 69 -1.67 3.96 -22.28
CA PRO A 69 -1.26 5.03 -21.35
C PRO A 69 -2.31 6.12 -21.12
N THR A 70 -2.08 6.97 -20.12
CA THR A 70 -2.90 8.15 -19.79
C THR A 70 -2.06 9.43 -19.78
N ASP A 71 -2.63 10.54 -20.25
CA ASP A 71 -2.00 11.87 -20.19
C ASP A 71 -2.14 12.56 -18.83
N TYR A 72 -2.69 11.85 -17.84
CA TYR A 72 -3.10 12.39 -16.55
C TYR A 72 -2.44 11.64 -15.38
N PRO A 73 -2.14 12.32 -14.26
CA PRO A 73 -1.51 11.69 -13.11
C PRO A 73 -2.48 10.75 -12.39
N ILE A 74 -1.98 9.59 -11.95
CA ILE A 74 -2.72 8.58 -11.20
C ILE A 74 -2.67 8.94 -9.71
N PHE A 75 -3.82 9.22 -9.10
CA PHE A 75 -3.91 9.63 -7.70
C PHE A 75 -4.56 8.58 -6.79
N ASP A 76 -5.27 7.58 -7.32
CA ASP A 76 -5.90 6.53 -6.51
C ASP A 76 -6.11 5.24 -7.31
N ILE A 77 -6.57 4.17 -6.66
CA ILE A 77 -7.04 2.94 -7.31
C ILE A 77 -8.52 3.08 -7.73
N GLY A 78 -8.94 2.30 -8.73
CA GLY A 78 -10.32 2.28 -9.18
C GLY A 78 -11.21 1.25 -8.46
N PRO A 79 -12.54 1.26 -8.75
CA PRO A 79 -13.51 0.37 -8.12
C PRO A 79 -13.28 -1.13 -8.37
N GLU A 80 -12.76 -1.54 -9.53
CA GLU A 80 -12.48 -2.95 -9.82
C GLU A 80 -11.37 -3.49 -8.91
N THR A 81 -10.30 -2.71 -8.74
CA THR A 81 -9.20 -3.01 -7.82
C THR A 81 -9.70 -3.09 -6.38
N VAL A 82 -10.53 -2.15 -5.95
CA VAL A 82 -11.15 -2.17 -4.62
C VAL A 82 -11.94 -3.45 -4.41
N LYS A 83 -12.78 -3.85 -5.37
CA LYS A 83 -13.55 -5.10 -5.29
C LYS A 83 -12.63 -6.31 -5.16
N ASN A 84 -11.64 -6.43 -6.04
CA ASN A 84 -10.70 -7.56 -6.07
C ASN A 84 -9.91 -7.67 -4.77
N TYR A 85 -9.42 -6.55 -4.24
CA TYR A 85 -8.67 -6.52 -2.99
C TYR A 85 -9.57 -6.81 -1.79
N GLY A 86 -10.80 -6.29 -1.77
CA GLY A 86 -11.80 -6.60 -0.75
C GLY A 86 -12.08 -8.10 -0.63
N GLU A 87 -12.17 -8.81 -1.76
CA GLU A 87 -12.36 -10.27 -1.75
C GLU A 87 -11.20 -11.02 -1.09
N ILE A 88 -9.97 -10.55 -1.27
CA ILE A 88 -8.77 -11.11 -0.63
C ILE A 88 -8.80 -10.81 0.87
N ILE A 89 -9.08 -9.56 1.24
CA ILE A 89 -9.14 -9.08 2.63
C ILE A 89 -10.17 -9.88 3.44
N ARG A 90 -11.36 -10.13 2.88
CA ARG A 90 -12.43 -10.90 3.54
C ARG A 90 -12.05 -12.35 3.85
N ARG A 91 -11.08 -12.93 3.11
CA ARG A 91 -10.60 -14.31 3.32
C ARG A 91 -9.37 -14.38 4.23
N ALA A 92 -8.74 -13.26 4.52
CA ALA A 92 -7.54 -13.21 5.33
C ALA A 92 -7.84 -13.56 6.81
N LYS A 93 -6.86 -14.18 7.48
CA LYS A 93 -6.88 -14.40 8.94
C LYS A 93 -6.02 -13.40 9.71
N SER A 94 -5.02 -12.83 9.02
CA SER A 94 -4.17 -11.77 9.52
C SER A 94 -3.91 -10.76 8.41
N ILE A 95 -3.92 -9.48 8.75
CA ILE A 95 -3.75 -8.37 7.81
C ILE A 95 -2.68 -7.43 8.38
N VAL A 96 -1.70 -7.08 7.56
CA VAL A 96 -0.76 -5.99 7.85
C VAL A 96 -1.05 -4.85 6.89
N LEU A 97 -1.31 -3.67 7.45
CA LEU A 97 -1.65 -2.46 6.71
C LEU A 97 -0.51 -1.45 6.81
N SER A 98 0.03 -1.06 5.65
CA SER A 98 1.09 -0.05 5.55
C SER A 98 0.91 0.78 4.28
N GLY A 99 0.38 1.99 4.45
CA GLY A 99 0.24 3.01 3.42
C GLY A 99 -1.17 3.12 2.83
N PRO A 100 -1.57 4.32 2.38
CA PRO A 100 -2.84 4.54 1.68
C PRO A 100 -2.80 4.01 0.24
N MET A 101 -3.98 3.89 -0.38
CA MET A 101 -4.12 3.44 -1.77
C MET A 101 -3.92 4.56 -2.78
N GLY A 102 -3.93 5.82 -2.34
CA GLY A 102 -3.84 7.01 -3.17
C GLY A 102 -3.50 8.26 -2.37
N VAL A 103 -3.74 9.43 -2.96
CA VAL A 103 -3.66 10.75 -2.33
C VAL A 103 -4.90 10.95 -1.45
N PHE A 104 -4.91 10.29 -0.29
CA PHE A 104 -6.10 10.19 0.57
C PHE A 104 -6.52 11.53 1.16
N GLU A 105 -5.60 12.48 1.25
CA GLU A 105 -5.81 13.85 1.74
C GLU A 105 -6.69 14.65 0.78
N ASN A 106 -6.78 14.25 -0.49
CA ASN A 106 -7.74 14.80 -1.44
C ASN A 106 -9.04 13.96 -1.40
N SER A 107 -10.17 14.59 -1.07
CA SER A 107 -11.47 13.92 -0.99
C SER A 107 -11.85 13.16 -2.26
N GLU A 108 -11.52 13.69 -3.44
CA GLU A 108 -11.78 13.05 -4.75
C GLU A 108 -10.96 11.76 -4.95
N PHE A 109 -9.82 11.65 -4.28
CA PHE A 109 -8.87 10.54 -4.39
C PHE A 109 -8.71 9.76 -3.08
N SER A 110 -9.63 9.97 -2.13
CA SER A 110 -9.72 9.23 -0.87
C SER A 110 -10.46 7.90 -0.99
N TYR A 111 -11.16 7.67 -2.11
CA TYR A 111 -12.07 6.55 -2.33
C TYR A 111 -11.41 5.19 -2.08
N GLY A 112 -10.31 4.89 -2.77
CA GLY A 112 -9.64 3.60 -2.69
C GLY A 112 -9.12 3.32 -1.28
N THR A 113 -8.50 4.32 -0.66
CA THR A 113 -8.01 4.20 0.72
C THR A 113 -9.16 3.94 1.69
N ARG A 114 -10.23 4.75 1.63
CA ARG A 114 -11.41 4.61 2.50
C ARG A 114 -12.07 3.24 2.35
N LYS A 115 -12.22 2.76 1.12
CA LYS A 115 -12.85 1.45 0.85
C LYS A 115 -12.01 0.29 1.34
N ILE A 116 -10.71 0.26 1.02
CA ILE A 116 -9.81 -0.80 1.47
C ILE A 116 -9.68 -0.80 2.98
N PHE A 117 -9.54 0.36 3.61
CA PHE A 117 -9.43 0.44 5.07
C PHE A 117 -10.75 0.03 5.74
N GLY A 118 -11.90 0.34 5.12
CA GLY A 118 -13.21 -0.16 5.55
C GLY A 118 -13.29 -1.68 5.50
N GLU A 119 -12.86 -2.32 4.40
CA GLU A 119 -12.82 -3.78 4.28
C GLU A 119 -11.93 -4.43 5.34
N VAL A 120 -10.79 -3.81 5.68
CA VAL A 120 -9.92 -4.26 6.77
C VAL A 120 -10.60 -4.11 8.13
N ALA A 121 -11.24 -2.97 8.36
CA ALA A 121 -11.91 -2.65 9.62
C ALA A 121 -13.15 -3.53 9.88
N ASP A 122 -13.84 -3.99 8.83
CA ASP A 122 -14.99 -4.89 8.94
C ASP A 122 -14.57 -6.38 8.90
N SER A 123 -13.28 -6.68 8.67
CA SER A 123 -12.75 -8.04 8.69
C SER A 123 -12.65 -8.60 10.12
N LYS A 124 -12.81 -9.91 10.26
CA LYS A 124 -12.58 -10.64 11.53
C LYS A 124 -11.12 -11.06 11.73
N ALA A 125 -10.25 -10.74 10.76
CA ALA A 125 -8.83 -11.02 10.85
C ALA A 125 -8.17 -10.20 11.95
N PHE A 126 -7.04 -10.70 12.49
CA PHE A 126 -6.15 -9.84 13.27
C PHE A 126 -5.55 -8.78 12.34
N SER A 127 -5.74 -7.50 12.63
CA SER A 127 -5.25 -6.39 11.81
C SER A 127 -4.17 -5.58 12.53
N LEU A 128 -3.03 -5.42 11.87
CA LEU A 128 -1.88 -4.65 12.33
C LEU A 128 -1.68 -3.46 11.39
N ALA A 129 -1.90 -2.24 11.85
CA ALA A 129 -1.61 -1.03 11.09
C ALA A 129 -0.30 -0.39 11.53
N GLY A 130 0.51 0.04 10.57
CA GLY A 130 1.77 0.74 10.80
C GLY A 130 2.04 1.85 9.78
N GLY A 131 2.80 2.86 10.20
CA GLY A 131 3.19 4.01 9.36
C GLY A 131 2.29 5.23 9.55
N GLY A 132 2.90 6.42 9.53
CA GLY A 132 2.22 7.69 9.86
C GLY A 132 0.99 7.95 8.99
N HIS A 133 1.13 7.83 7.66
CA HIS A 133 0.02 8.03 6.73
C HIS A 133 -1.13 7.01 6.93
N THR A 134 -0.80 5.75 7.23
CA THR A 134 -1.81 4.71 7.53
C THR A 134 -2.65 5.11 8.75
N VAL A 135 -1.97 5.52 9.82
CA VAL A 135 -2.63 5.90 11.08
C VAL A 135 -3.44 7.18 10.91
N ALA A 136 -2.92 8.15 10.16
CA ALA A 136 -3.65 9.39 9.84
C ALA A 136 -4.95 9.10 9.08
N ALA A 137 -4.88 8.32 7.99
CA ALA A 137 -6.05 7.95 7.19
C ALA A 137 -7.08 7.13 8.00
N LEU A 138 -6.63 6.18 8.83
CA LEU A 138 -7.54 5.42 9.72
C LEU A 138 -8.29 6.33 10.70
N LYS A 139 -7.62 7.34 11.26
CA LYS A 139 -8.24 8.31 12.17
C LYS A 139 -9.22 9.23 11.43
N GLU A 140 -8.80 9.76 10.28
CA GLU A 140 -9.63 10.63 9.44
C GLU A 140 -10.95 9.96 9.04
N PHE A 141 -10.90 8.66 8.72
CA PHE A 141 -12.09 7.90 8.34
C PHE A 141 -12.86 7.30 9.52
N GLY A 142 -12.44 7.54 10.77
CA GLY A 142 -13.10 7.02 11.97
C GLY A 142 -13.02 5.49 12.11
N LEU A 143 -11.96 4.88 11.57
CA LEU A 143 -11.76 3.43 11.54
C LEU A 143 -10.72 2.91 12.54
N ALA A 144 -9.99 3.80 13.21
CA ALA A 144 -8.88 3.42 14.10
C ALA A 144 -9.28 2.41 15.19
N GLU A 145 -10.43 2.61 15.84
CA GLU A 145 -10.93 1.75 16.93
C GLU A 145 -11.31 0.32 16.46
N LYS A 146 -11.46 0.12 15.14
CA LYS A 146 -11.78 -1.19 14.56
C LYS A 146 -10.52 -2.01 14.20
N ILE A 147 -9.33 -1.44 14.34
CA ILE A 147 -8.07 -2.13 14.01
C ILE A 147 -7.52 -2.81 15.26
N SER A 148 -7.10 -4.07 15.14
CA SER A 148 -6.66 -4.88 16.30
C SER A 148 -5.42 -4.31 16.99
N TYR A 149 -4.46 -3.79 16.23
CA TYR A 149 -3.29 -3.12 16.78
C TYR A 149 -2.79 -2.01 15.85
N ILE A 150 -2.62 -0.81 16.42
CA ILE A 150 -2.03 0.33 15.72
C ILE A 150 -0.63 0.58 16.29
N SER A 151 0.39 0.33 15.47
CA SER A 151 1.77 0.56 15.82
C SER A 151 2.15 2.03 15.67
N THR A 152 2.71 2.61 16.73
CA THR A 152 3.36 3.92 16.71
C THR A 152 4.77 3.87 16.14
N ALA A 153 5.35 2.66 15.99
CA ALA A 153 6.75 2.46 15.65
C ALA A 153 7.09 2.70 14.16
N GLY A 154 6.14 3.14 13.33
CA GLY A 154 6.39 3.58 11.95
C GLY A 154 7.34 2.64 11.17
N GLY A 155 8.51 3.16 10.80
CA GLY A 155 9.54 2.40 10.09
C GLY A 155 10.13 1.23 10.88
N ALA A 156 10.27 1.33 12.21
CA ALA A 156 10.80 0.24 13.03
C ALA A 156 9.91 -1.01 13.00
N LEU A 157 8.58 -0.83 12.86
CA LEU A 157 7.67 -1.96 12.65
C LEU A 157 7.95 -2.66 11.33
N ILE A 158 8.15 -1.90 10.25
CA ILE A 158 8.43 -2.46 8.92
C ILE A 158 9.78 -3.18 8.94
N GLU A 159 10.80 -2.61 9.55
CA GLU A 159 12.11 -3.26 9.72
C GLU A 159 12.01 -4.58 10.48
N PHE A 160 11.24 -4.60 11.56
CA PHE A 160 10.97 -5.82 12.33
C PHE A 160 10.25 -6.88 11.48
N LEU A 161 9.24 -6.48 10.71
CA LEU A 161 8.50 -7.39 9.81
C LEU A 161 9.37 -7.91 8.65
N MET A 162 10.39 -7.16 8.23
CA MET A 162 11.43 -7.62 7.29
C MET A 162 12.42 -8.61 7.93
N GLY A 163 12.27 -8.93 9.22
CA GLY A 163 13.16 -9.84 9.96
C GLY A 163 14.44 -9.18 10.46
N LYS A 164 14.55 -7.84 10.40
CA LYS A 164 15.70 -7.14 10.97
C LYS A 164 15.66 -7.22 12.50
N LYS A 165 16.82 -7.39 13.10
CA LYS A 165 16.98 -7.31 14.56
C LYS A 165 16.96 -5.85 15.00
N LEU A 166 15.97 -5.48 15.82
CA LEU A 166 15.90 -4.13 16.37
C LEU A 166 16.94 -3.97 17.49
N PRO A 167 17.87 -2.99 17.43
CA PRO A 167 18.95 -2.85 18.41
C PRO A 167 18.46 -2.77 19.86
N GLY A 168 17.36 -2.05 20.12
CA GLY A 168 16.77 -1.94 21.45
C GLY A 168 16.22 -3.27 21.98
N VAL A 169 15.55 -4.06 21.13
CA VAL A 169 15.04 -5.39 21.50
C VAL A 169 16.21 -6.34 21.80
N VAL A 170 17.24 -6.35 20.94
CA VAL A 170 18.45 -7.15 21.16
C VAL A 170 19.15 -6.79 22.47
N ALA A 171 19.19 -5.50 22.83
CA ALA A 171 19.79 -5.07 24.09
C ALA A 171 19.01 -5.62 25.30
N LEU A 172 17.68 -5.60 25.25
CA LEU A 172 16.81 -6.16 26.29
C LEU A 172 16.92 -7.68 26.38
N GLU A 173 16.96 -8.40 25.25
CA GLU A 173 17.18 -9.84 25.21
C GLU A 173 18.50 -10.21 25.88
N LYS A 174 19.59 -9.50 25.54
CA LYS A 174 20.90 -9.70 26.18
C LYS A 174 20.84 -9.44 27.68
N ALA A 175 20.18 -8.37 28.12
CA ALA A 175 20.04 -8.03 29.53
C ALA A 175 19.29 -9.14 30.31
N ALA A 176 18.22 -9.70 29.73
CA ALA A 176 17.44 -10.77 30.35
C ALA A 176 18.24 -12.07 30.58
N THR A 177 19.30 -12.31 29.78
CA THR A 177 20.15 -13.51 29.91
C THR A 177 21.31 -13.36 30.90
N ARG A 178 21.55 -12.16 31.47
CA ARG A 178 22.56 -12.01 32.52
C ARG A 178 22.09 -12.73 33.78
N LYS A 179 22.81 -13.78 34.20
CA LYS A 179 22.66 -14.32 35.56
C LYS A 179 23.06 -13.21 36.53
N VAL A 180 22.13 -12.88 37.43
CA VAL A 180 22.37 -11.98 38.58
C VAL A 180 23.39 -12.60 39.51
#